data_AF-A0A7J5AQV7-F1
#
_entry.id   AF-A0A7J5AQV7-F1
#
_cell.length_a   1.000
_cell.length_b   1.000
_cell.length_c   1.000
_cell.angle_alpha   90.00
_cell.angle_beta   90.00
_cell.angle_gamma   90.00
#
_symmetry.space_group_name_H-M   'P 1'
#
loop_
_entity.id
_entity.type
_entity.pdbx_description
1 polymer ?
#
loop_
_entity_poly.entity_id
_entity_poly.type
_entity_poly.pdbx_seq_one_letter_code
_entity_poly.pdbx_strand_id
1 'polypeptide(L)'
;MRQDLKKLFEQDRLVNHKRKENHEDLFIEQLYKELPLKKKSAFSMFSIAASIIILIGIGVVGYIIMDKTVDKNQVQEIYSLKDISPELKEIESFYVTNINLTLSLIGKNDKNEAFVQRYLKRLSFLKEEYKSLIVEMNEEGPNSQSISVLINNLKLQLELLEELKEELSITKETYEII
;
A
#
# COMPACT_ATOMS: atom_id res chain seq x y z
N MET A 1 5.17 75.26 -58.38
CA MET A 1 4.86 74.15 -59.31
C MET A 1 4.75 72.87 -58.48
N ARG A 2 3.61 72.17 -58.50
CA ARG A 2 3.45 70.91 -57.77
C ARG A 2 4.05 69.78 -58.63
N GLN A 3 5.07 69.11 -58.13
CA GLN A 3 5.63 67.93 -58.79
C GLN A 3 4.62 66.79 -58.71
N ASP A 4 4.37 66.13 -59.85
CA ASP A 4 3.48 64.98 -59.93
C ASP A 4 4.21 63.76 -59.38
N LEU A 5 3.80 63.31 -58.18
CA LEU A 5 4.39 62.17 -57.49
C LEU A 5 4.35 60.90 -58.35
N LYS A 6 3.29 60.74 -59.16
CA LYS A 6 3.16 59.57 -60.03
C LYS A 6 4.29 59.52 -61.06
N LYS A 7 4.61 60.67 -61.68
CA LYS A 7 5.71 60.77 -62.65
C LYS A 7 7.07 60.55 -62.00
N LEU A 8 7.27 61.03 -60.78
CA LEU A 8 8.50 60.78 -60.01
C LEU A 8 8.69 59.29 -59.72
N PHE A 9 7.65 58.59 -59.26
CA PHE A 9 7.72 57.14 -59.01
C PHE A 9 7.87 56.32 -60.30
N GLU A 10 7.23 56.72 -61.40
CA GLU A 10 7.40 56.05 -62.69
C GLU A 10 8.83 56.19 -63.22
N GLN A 11 9.44 57.37 -63.07
CA GLN A 11 10.84 57.60 -63.46
C GLN A 11 11.82 56.87 -62.53
N ASP A 12 11.56 56.84 -61.23
CA ASP A 12 12.42 56.17 -60.23
C ASP A 12 12.36 54.64 -60.33
N ARG A 13 11.22 54.07 -60.76
CA ARG A 13 11.10 52.63 -61.08
C ARG A 13 11.96 52.17 -62.26
N LEU A 14 12.36 53.09 -63.14
CA LEU A 14 13.28 52.80 -64.25
C LEU A 14 14.75 52.72 -63.78
N VAL A 15 15.04 53.18 -62.56
CA VAL A 15 16.37 53.13 -61.95
C VAL A 15 16.46 51.87 -61.09
N ASN A 16 17.42 51.01 -61.39
CA ASN A 16 17.65 49.80 -60.62
C ASN A 16 18.46 50.12 -59.36
N HIS A 17 17.76 50.46 -58.28
CA HIS A 17 18.37 50.70 -56.97
C HIS A 17 18.85 49.37 -56.37
N LYS A 18 20.17 49.12 -56.42
CA LYS A 18 20.76 47.94 -55.78
C LYS A 18 20.57 48.06 -54.26
N ARG A 19 19.88 47.09 -53.68
CA ARG A 19 19.68 46.99 -52.22
C ARG A 19 21.04 46.91 -51.53
N LYS A 20 21.20 47.62 -50.41
CA LYS A 20 22.39 47.44 -49.55
C LYS A 20 22.46 45.99 -49.07
N GLU A 21 23.65 45.42 -49.05
CA GLU A 21 23.87 44.00 -48.72
C GLU A 21 23.35 43.65 -47.31
N ASN A 22 23.43 44.59 -46.37
CA ASN A 22 22.99 44.44 -44.98
C ASN A 22 21.49 44.72 -44.73
N HIS A 23 20.69 44.97 -45.77
CA HIS A 23 19.27 45.29 -45.60
C HIS A 23 18.48 44.11 -45.01
N GLU A 24 18.85 42.89 -45.38
CA GLU A 24 18.20 41.68 -44.87
C GLU A 24 18.46 41.52 -43.37
N ASP A 25 19.70 41.68 -42.93
CA ASP A 25 20.07 41.59 -41.51
C ASP A 25 19.32 42.62 -40.67
N LEU A 26 19.24 43.87 -41.13
CA LEU A 26 18.51 44.94 -40.44
C LEU A 26 17.00 44.65 -40.37
N PHE A 27 16.43 44.09 -41.44
CA PHE A 27 15.03 43.70 -41.45
C PHE A 27 14.75 42.56 -40.45
N ILE A 28 15.62 41.56 -40.41
CA ILE A 28 15.50 40.43 -39.49
C ILE A 28 15.66 40.88 -38.03
N GLU A 29 16.59 41.79 -37.74
CA GLU A 29 16.77 42.37 -36.41
C GLU A 29 15.52 43.13 -35.95
N GLN A 30 14.96 43.97 -36.81
CA GLN A 30 13.72 44.71 -36.52
C GLN A 30 12.53 43.76 -36.37
N LEU A 31 12.44 42.71 -37.19
CA LEU A 31 11.39 41.70 -37.14
C LEU A 31 11.39 40.96 -35.80
N TYR A 32 12.55 40.49 -35.34
CA TYR A 32 12.64 39.79 -34.06
C TYR A 32 12.39 40.70 -32.87
N LYS A 33 12.72 41.99 -32.98
CA LYS A 33 12.45 42.98 -31.93
C LYS A 33 10.96 43.27 -31.74
N GLU A 34 10.17 43.26 -32.82
CA GLU A 34 8.74 43.58 -32.80
C GLU A 34 7.84 42.34 -32.67
N LEU A 35 8.39 41.13 -32.72
CA LEU A 35 7.62 39.91 -32.50
C LEU A 35 7.13 39.84 -31.04
N PRO A 36 5.82 39.61 -30.80
CA PRO A 36 5.29 39.53 -29.45
C PRO A 36 5.87 38.29 -28.75
N LEU A 37 6.68 38.51 -27.71
CA LEU A 37 7.15 37.45 -26.83
C LEU A 37 5.94 36.87 -26.09
N LYS A 38 5.62 35.60 -26.37
CA LYS A 38 4.57 34.87 -25.64
C LYS A 38 4.96 34.77 -24.17
N LYS A 39 4.34 35.61 -23.33
CA LYS A 39 4.50 35.55 -21.87
C LYS A 39 3.94 34.21 -21.38
N LYS A 40 4.82 33.34 -20.85
CA LYS A 40 4.37 32.10 -20.19
C LYS A 40 3.51 32.50 -19.00
N SER A 41 2.23 32.15 -19.04
CA SER A 41 1.29 32.46 -17.95
C SER A 41 1.57 31.54 -16.77
N ALA A 42 1.81 32.10 -15.58
CA ALA A 42 1.95 31.35 -14.34
C ALA A 42 0.70 30.48 -14.05
N PHE A 43 -0.45 30.83 -14.63
CA PHE A 43 -1.68 30.05 -14.58
C PHE A 43 -1.51 28.63 -15.16
N SER A 44 -0.65 28.47 -16.18
CA SER A 44 -0.36 27.15 -16.77
C SER A 44 0.44 26.23 -15.84
N MET A 45 1.20 26.78 -14.88
CA MET A 45 1.91 25.96 -13.88
C MET A 45 0.96 25.51 -12.77
N PHE A 46 0.05 26.39 -12.34
CA PHE A 46 -0.98 26.04 -11.37
C PHE A 46 -1.97 25.00 -11.90
N SER A 47 -2.31 25.02 -13.19
CA SER A 47 -3.17 24.00 -13.80
C SER A 47 -2.53 22.61 -13.79
N ILE A 48 -1.21 22.52 -13.95
CA ILE A 48 -0.46 21.25 -13.89
C ILE A 48 -0.40 20.73 -12.46
N ALA A 49 -0.14 21.60 -11.48
CA ALA A 49 -0.15 21.21 -10.07
C ALA A 49 -1.55 20.71 -9.63
N ALA A 50 -2.61 21.40 -10.06
CA ALA A 50 -3.99 21.02 -9.75
C ALA A 50 -4.36 19.64 -10.33
N SER A 51 -3.92 19.30 -11.54
CA SER A 51 -4.22 17.98 -12.12
C SER A 51 -3.56 16.83 -11.36
N ILE A 52 -2.35 17.04 -10.83
CA ILE A 52 -1.64 16.04 -10.02
C ILE A 52 -2.38 15.78 -8.71
N ILE A 53 -2.84 16.84 -8.03
CA ILE A 53 -3.59 16.73 -6.77
C ILE A 53 -4.91 15.99 -6.99
N ILE A 54 -5.62 16.27 -8.09
CA ILE A 54 -6.87 15.57 -8.43
C ILE A 54 -6.62 14.08 -8.66
N LEU A 55 -5.55 13.73 -9.38
CA LEU A 55 -5.22 12.34 -9.70
C LEU A 55 -4.86 11.54 -8.43
N ILE A 56 -4.08 12.15 -7.53
CA ILE A 56 -3.77 11.57 -6.21
C ILE A 56 -5.04 11.46 -5.36
N GLY A 57 -5.91 12.49 -5.37
CA GLY A 57 -7.17 12.48 -4.64
C GLY A 57 -8.09 11.34 -5.09
N ILE A 58 -8.23 11.12 -6.40
CA ILE A 58 -9.00 10.00 -6.96
C ILE A 58 -8.34 8.67 -6.60
N GLY A 59 -7.00 8.56 -6.64
CA GLY A 59 -6.29 7.34 -6.23
C GLY A 59 -6.51 7.00 -4.76
N VAL A 60 -6.43 7.99 -3.86
CA VAL A 60 -6.66 7.82 -2.42
C VAL A 60 -8.13 7.50 -2.13
N VAL A 61 -9.07 8.24 -2.73
CA VAL A 61 -10.51 7.97 -2.58
C VAL A 61 -10.86 6.60 -3.16
N GLY A 62 -10.32 6.23 -4.31
CA GLY A 62 -10.49 4.92 -4.93
C GLY A 62 -9.94 3.80 -4.05
N TYR A 63 -8.75 3.98 -3.47
CA TYR A 63 -8.18 3.04 -2.50
C TYR A 63 -9.05 2.88 -1.24
N ILE A 64 -9.50 3.99 -0.66
CA ILE A 64 -10.39 3.98 0.53
C ILE A 64 -11.75 3.35 0.21
N ILE A 65 -12.30 3.58 -0.99
CA ILE A 65 -13.57 2.98 -1.41
C ILE A 65 -13.38 1.48 -1.70
N MET A 66 -12.32 1.07 -2.39
CA MET A 66 -12.03 -0.36 -2.64
C MET A 66 -11.83 -1.14 -1.35
N ASP A 67 -11.10 -0.57 -0.37
CA ASP A 67 -10.92 -1.16 0.96
C ASP A 67 -12.25 -1.24 1.75
N LYS A 68 -13.20 -0.33 1.48
CA LYS A 68 -14.55 -0.33 2.05
C LYS A 68 -15.59 -1.15 1.28
N THR A 69 -15.26 -1.66 0.09
CA THR A 69 -16.15 -2.54 -0.69
C THR A 69 -16.00 -4.03 -0.38
N VAL A 70 -15.22 -4.40 0.65
CA VAL A 70 -15.47 -5.67 1.35
C VAL A 70 -16.80 -5.51 2.09
N ASP A 71 -17.83 -6.04 1.45
CA ASP A 71 -19.24 -6.00 1.78
C ASP A 71 -19.51 -6.33 3.26
N LYS A 72 -19.69 -5.30 4.10
CA LYS A 72 -20.14 -5.43 5.49
C LYS A 72 -21.66 -5.52 5.59
N ASN A 73 -22.31 -6.35 4.79
CA ASN A 73 -23.75 -6.63 4.91
C ASN A 73 -24.13 -8.10 4.78
N GLN A 74 -23.19 -9.02 5.07
CA GLN A 74 -23.56 -10.31 5.61
C GLN A 74 -22.95 -10.38 7.01
N VAL A 75 -23.82 -10.43 8.03
CA VAL A 75 -23.45 -11.12 9.26
C VAL A 75 -23.31 -12.59 8.84
N GLN A 76 -22.17 -12.96 8.26
CA GLN A 76 -21.75 -14.35 8.28
C GLN A 76 -21.62 -14.66 9.77
N GLU A 77 -22.50 -15.53 10.26
CA GLU A 77 -22.25 -16.20 11.53
C GLU A 77 -20.86 -16.83 11.38
N ILE A 78 -19.85 -16.24 12.03
CA ILE A 78 -18.49 -16.77 12.00
C ILE A 78 -18.56 -18.06 12.83
N TYR A 79 -18.80 -19.19 12.18
CA TYR A 79 -18.82 -20.48 12.84
C TYR A 79 -17.38 -20.84 13.21
N SER A 80 -17.13 -21.09 14.49
CA SER A 80 -15.91 -21.78 14.94
C SER A 80 -16.22 -23.26 15.17
N LEU A 81 -15.20 -24.06 15.50
CA LEU A 81 -15.36 -25.50 15.71
C LEU A 81 -16.47 -25.82 16.72
N LYS A 82 -16.62 -25.01 17.78
CA LYS A 82 -17.67 -25.16 18.80
C LYS A 82 -19.10 -25.05 18.28
N ASP A 83 -19.30 -24.37 17.15
CA ASP A 83 -20.62 -24.08 16.59
C ASP A 83 -21.03 -25.17 15.58
N ILE A 84 -20.11 -26.07 15.21
CA ILE A 84 -20.35 -27.20 14.29
C ILE A 84 -20.90 -28.42 15.04
N SER A 85 -20.27 -28.83 16.15
CA SER A 85 -20.74 -29.95 16.96
C SER A 85 -20.28 -29.88 18.42
N PRO A 86 -20.97 -30.56 19.37
CA PRO A 86 -20.54 -30.65 20.76
C PRO A 86 -19.14 -31.27 20.94
N GLU A 87 -18.79 -32.26 20.15
CA GLU A 87 -17.48 -32.93 20.22
C GLU A 87 -16.36 -31.97 19.77
N LEU A 88 -16.59 -31.21 18.70
CA LEU A 88 -15.64 -30.22 18.21
C LEU A 88 -15.46 -29.05 19.19
N LYS A 89 -16.52 -28.69 19.91
CA LYS A 89 -16.44 -27.73 21.02
C LYS A 89 -15.52 -28.21 22.13
N GLU A 90 -15.61 -29.48 22.53
CA GLU A 90 -14.73 -30.04 23.56
C GLU A 90 -13.27 -30.01 23.13
N ILE A 91 -12.99 -30.36 21.87
CA ILE A 91 -11.65 -30.31 21.28
C ILE A 91 -11.11 -28.88 21.26
N GLU A 92 -11.87 -27.92 20.72
CA GLU A 92 -11.46 -26.51 20.68
C GLU A 92 -11.21 -25.98 22.10
N SER A 93 -12.12 -26.25 23.02
CA SER A 93 -12.01 -25.84 24.42
C SER A 93 -10.77 -26.44 25.09
N PHE A 94 -10.46 -27.71 24.84
CA PHE A 94 -9.27 -28.37 25.36
C PHE A 94 -7.99 -27.64 24.92
N TYR A 95 -7.82 -27.39 23.62
CA TYR A 95 -6.61 -26.73 23.13
C TYR A 95 -6.51 -25.28 23.60
N VAL A 96 -7.59 -24.49 23.47
CA VAL A 96 -7.59 -23.08 23.88
C VAL A 96 -7.28 -22.94 25.37
N THR A 97 -7.85 -23.81 26.21
CA THR A 97 -7.58 -23.80 27.66
C THR A 97 -6.12 -24.10 27.96
N ASN A 98 -5.56 -25.15 27.34
CA ASN A 98 -4.17 -25.53 27.56
C ASN A 98 -3.18 -24.49 27.01
N ILE A 99 -3.45 -23.89 25.84
CA ILE A 99 -2.66 -22.79 25.29
C ILE A 99 -2.61 -21.61 26.27
N ASN A 100 -3.77 -21.20 26.80
CA ASN A 100 -3.85 -20.09 27.76
C ASN A 100 -3.15 -20.42 29.08
N LEU A 101 -3.32 -21.66 29.58
CA LEU A 101 -2.64 -22.13 30.78
C LEU A 101 -1.11 -22.08 30.59
N THR A 102 -0.58 -22.65 29.51
CA THR A 102 0.86 -22.70 29.26
C THR A 102 1.44 -21.30 29.07
N LEU A 103 0.75 -20.41 28.35
CA LEU A 103 1.13 -18.99 28.25
C LEU A 103 1.22 -18.30 29.62
N SER A 104 0.26 -18.57 30.52
CA SER A 104 0.24 -17.99 31.87
C SER A 104 1.43 -18.44 32.74
N LEU A 105 1.98 -19.62 32.47
CA LEU A 105 3.17 -20.15 33.15
C LEU A 105 4.46 -19.52 32.59
N ILE A 106 4.52 -19.34 31.26
CA ILE A 106 5.69 -18.75 30.57
C ILE A 106 5.85 -17.26 30.92
N GLY A 107 4.77 -16.48 30.96
CA GLY A 107 4.80 -15.04 31.22
C GLY A 107 5.30 -14.62 32.61
N LYS A 108 5.63 -15.57 33.49
CA LYS A 108 6.18 -15.32 34.83
C LYS A 108 7.71 -15.40 34.90
N ASN A 109 8.40 -15.65 33.79
CA ASN A 109 9.84 -15.97 33.79
C ASN A 109 10.66 -14.95 32.97
N ASP A 110 11.11 -13.86 33.61
CA ASP A 110 11.78 -12.68 33.00
C ASP A 110 13.19 -12.91 32.41
N LYS A 111 13.74 -14.12 32.49
CA LYS A 111 15.19 -14.31 32.31
C LYS A 111 15.69 -14.54 30.88
N ASN A 112 14.82 -14.71 29.89
CA ASN A 112 15.25 -15.04 28.50
C ASN A 112 14.37 -14.42 27.42
N GLU A 113 14.12 -13.11 27.51
CA GLU A 113 13.23 -12.38 26.59
C GLU A 113 13.51 -12.68 25.11
N ALA A 114 14.75 -12.56 24.63
CA ALA A 114 15.02 -12.72 23.20
C ALA A 114 14.75 -14.14 22.63
N PHE A 115 14.89 -15.18 23.44
CA PHE A 115 14.57 -16.56 23.05
C PHE A 115 13.06 -16.79 23.06
N VAL A 116 12.42 -16.45 24.18
CA VAL A 116 10.95 -16.54 24.37
C VAL A 116 10.22 -15.77 23.28
N GLN A 117 10.69 -14.57 22.93
CA GLN A 117 10.05 -13.71 21.92
C GLN A 117 10.02 -14.34 20.52
N ARG A 118 10.96 -15.22 20.16
CA ARG A 118 10.90 -15.93 18.87
C ARG A 118 9.76 -16.94 18.82
N TYR A 119 9.55 -17.68 19.91
CA TYR A 119 8.44 -18.63 20.04
C TYR A 119 7.10 -17.88 20.07
N LEU A 120 7.00 -16.79 20.84
CA LEU A 120 5.79 -15.96 20.87
C LEU A 120 5.48 -15.34 19.51
N LYS A 121 6.50 -14.92 18.75
CA LYS A 121 6.33 -14.46 17.38
C LYS A 121 5.79 -15.58 16.48
N ARG A 122 6.35 -16.79 16.52
CA ARG A 122 5.85 -17.93 15.75
C ARG A 122 4.41 -18.30 16.14
N LEU A 123 4.09 -18.26 17.43
CA LEU A 123 2.74 -18.47 17.94
C LEU A 123 1.76 -17.42 17.39
N SER A 124 2.18 -16.15 17.28
CA SER A 124 1.32 -15.10 16.69
C SER A 124 0.97 -15.40 15.23
N PHE A 125 1.92 -15.92 14.43
CA PHE A 125 1.63 -16.33 13.06
C PHE A 125 0.63 -17.49 13.00
N LEU A 126 0.79 -18.51 13.85
CA LEU A 126 -0.17 -19.61 13.93
C LEU A 126 -1.58 -19.12 14.34
N LYS A 127 -1.68 -18.15 15.26
CA LYS A 127 -2.95 -17.55 15.69
C LYS A 127 -3.64 -16.76 14.58
N GLU A 128 -2.89 -16.02 13.78
CA GLU A 128 -3.46 -15.31 12.63
C GLU A 128 -3.87 -16.30 11.53
N GLU A 129 -3.08 -17.34 11.28
CA GLU A 129 -3.43 -18.42 10.35
C GLU A 129 -4.72 -19.12 10.78
N TYR A 130 -4.91 -19.41 12.07
CA TYR A 130 -6.16 -19.97 12.61
C TYR A 130 -7.38 -19.10 12.27
N LYS A 131 -7.27 -17.78 12.40
CA LYS A 131 -8.36 -16.85 12.04
C LYS A 131 -8.65 -16.88 10.55
N SER A 132 -7.61 -16.89 9.71
CA SER A 132 -7.77 -16.98 8.26
C SER A 132 -8.44 -18.29 7.84
N LEU A 133 -8.05 -19.41 8.46
CA LEU A 133 -8.66 -20.73 8.22
C LEU A 133 -10.13 -20.77 8.64
N ILE A 134 -10.52 -20.04 9.70
CA ILE A 134 -11.94 -19.89 10.07
C ILE A 134 -12.69 -19.15 8.96
N VAL A 135 -12.12 -18.07 8.41
CA VAL A 135 -12.76 -17.32 7.31
C VAL A 135 -12.93 -18.22 6.09
N GLU A 136 -11.86 -18.90 5.67
CA GLU A 136 -11.88 -19.85 4.53
C GLU A 136 -12.92 -20.96 4.73
N MET A 137 -12.98 -21.56 5.93
CA MET A 137 -14.00 -22.56 6.26
C MET A 137 -15.42 -22.01 6.18
N ASN A 138 -15.64 -20.77 6.61
CA ASN A 138 -16.97 -20.15 6.55
C ASN A 138 -17.36 -19.78 5.11
N GLU A 139 -16.40 -19.49 4.23
CA GLU A 139 -16.63 -19.24 2.81
C GLU A 139 -16.95 -20.52 2.03
N GLU A 140 -16.20 -21.61 2.27
CA GLU A 140 -16.37 -22.89 1.57
C GLU A 140 -17.44 -23.81 2.18
N GLY A 141 -17.78 -23.56 3.44
CA GLY A 141 -18.63 -24.41 4.27
C GLY A 141 -17.82 -25.45 5.08
N PRO A 142 -18.26 -25.77 6.31
CA PRO A 142 -17.53 -26.67 7.20
C PRO A 142 -17.47 -28.09 6.61
N ASN A 143 -16.25 -28.56 6.36
CA ASN A 143 -15.96 -29.90 5.88
C ASN A 143 -14.84 -30.54 6.70
N SER A 144 -14.65 -31.85 6.55
CA SER A 144 -13.68 -32.62 7.35
C SER A 144 -12.24 -32.14 7.18
N GLN A 145 -11.88 -31.63 6.00
CA GLN A 145 -10.56 -31.09 5.73
C GLN A 145 -10.35 -29.76 6.48
N SER A 146 -11.28 -28.80 6.37
CA SER A 146 -11.20 -27.51 7.07
C SER A 146 -11.18 -27.69 8.59
N ILE A 147 -12.00 -28.62 9.11
CA ILE A 147 -12.01 -28.99 10.53
C ILE A 147 -10.64 -29.54 10.97
N SER A 148 -10.09 -30.49 10.19
CA SER A 148 -8.79 -31.10 10.49
C SER A 148 -7.66 -30.07 10.51
N VAL A 149 -7.64 -29.15 9.54
CA VAL A 149 -6.63 -28.09 9.45
C VAL A 149 -6.72 -27.12 10.63
N LEU A 150 -7.93 -26.72 11.04
CA LEU A 150 -8.16 -25.89 12.22
C LEU A 150 -7.67 -26.57 13.51
N ILE A 151 -8.02 -27.84 13.72
CA ILE A 151 -7.56 -28.62 14.88
C ILE A 151 -6.04 -28.76 14.86
N ASN A 152 -5.45 -29.03 13.69
CA ASN A 152 -4.01 -29.17 13.55
C ASN A 152 -3.28 -27.86 13.88
N ASN A 153 -3.83 -26.71 13.48
CA ASN A 153 -3.24 -25.42 13.85
C ASN A 153 -3.29 -25.20 15.38
N LEU A 154 -4.42 -25.49 16.05
CA LEU A 154 -4.51 -25.44 17.52
C LEU A 154 -3.49 -26.37 18.20
N LYS A 155 -3.31 -27.58 17.65
CA LYS A 155 -2.31 -28.52 18.13
C LYS A 155 -0.89 -27.96 18.01
N LEU A 156 -0.52 -27.41 16.85
CA LEU A 156 0.79 -26.78 16.63
C LEU A 156 1.05 -25.61 17.59
N GLN A 157 0.02 -24.80 17.88
CA GLN A 157 0.13 -23.71 18.85
C GLN A 157 0.47 -24.24 20.25
N LEU A 158 -0.17 -25.33 20.67
CA LEU A 158 0.08 -25.95 21.97
C LEU A 158 1.46 -26.61 22.03
N GLU A 159 1.84 -27.40 21.02
CA GLU A 159 3.14 -28.07 20.93
C GLU A 159 4.30 -27.05 21.01
N LEU A 160 4.20 -25.94 20.27
CA LEU A 160 5.21 -24.87 20.32
C LEU A 160 5.37 -24.27 21.72
N LEU A 161 4.28 -24.15 22.48
CA LEU A 161 4.30 -23.64 23.84
C LEU A 161 4.83 -24.66 24.83
N GLU A 162 4.57 -25.95 24.61
CA GLU A 162 5.12 -27.04 25.40
C GLU A 162 6.63 -27.16 25.21
N GLU A 163 7.12 -27.09 23.96
CA GLU A 163 8.55 -27.01 23.64
C GLU A 163 9.22 -25.84 24.38
N LEU A 164 8.62 -24.66 24.32
CA LEU A 164 9.12 -23.48 25.04
C LEU A 164 9.17 -23.71 26.56
N LYS A 165 8.14 -24.33 27.13
CA LYS A 165 8.07 -24.64 28.58
C LYS A 165 9.17 -25.63 28.99
N GLU A 166 9.43 -26.66 28.18
CA GLU A 166 10.49 -27.64 28.44
C GLU A 166 11.87 -26.98 28.39
N GLU A 167 12.16 -26.20 27.35
CA GLU A 167 13.44 -25.49 27.20
C GLU A 167 13.69 -24.50 28.36
N LEU A 168 12.65 -23.80 28.82
CA LEU A 168 12.74 -22.91 29.99
C LEU A 168 12.98 -23.68 31.30
N SER A 169 12.42 -24.89 31.43
CA SER A 169 12.60 -25.73 32.63
C SER A 169 14.02 -26.29 32.71
N ILE A 170 14.54 -26.83 31.60
CA ILE A 170 15.93 -27.31 31.48
C ILE A 170 16.93 -26.20 31.82
N THR A 171 16.68 -24.99 31.30
CA THR A 171 17.53 -23.83 31.55
C THR A 171 17.55 -23.48 33.04
N LYS A 172 16.40 -23.53 33.72
CA LYS A 172 16.31 -23.25 35.16
C LYS A 172 17.10 -24.26 36.00
N GLU A 173 16.95 -25.56 35.73
CA GLU A 173 17.70 -26.61 36.44
C GLU A 173 19.21 -26.47 36.24
N THR A 174 19.65 -26.11 35.03
CA THR A 174 21.07 -25.93 34.71
C THR A 174 21.72 -24.78 35.50
N TYR A 175 20.98 -23.69 35.78
CA TYR A 175 21.47 -22.57 36.59
C TYR A 175 21.38 -22.79 38.10
N GLU A 176 20.64 -23.81 38.58
CA GLU A 176 20.62 -24.18 40.00
C GLU A 176 21.76 -25.15 40.38
N ILE A 177 22.48 -25.70 39.40
CA ILE A 177 23.57 -26.67 39.58
C ILE A 177 24.98 -26.03 39.48
N ILE A 178 25.07 -24.74 39.12
CA ILE A 178 26.31 -23.96 39.02
C ILE A 178 26.36 -22.90 40.13
#